data_AF-A0A7C9A3D6-F1
#
_entry.id   AF-A0A7C9A3D6-F1
#
_cell.length_a   1.000
_cell.length_b   1.000
_cell.length_c   1.000
_cell.angle_alpha   90.00
_cell.angle_beta   90.00
_cell.angle_gamma   90.00
#
_symmetry.space_group_name_H-M   'P 1'
#
loop_
_entity.id
_entity.type
_entity.pdbx_description
1 polymer ?
#
loop_
_entity_poly.entity_id
_entity_poly.type
_entity_poly.pdbx_seq_one_letter_code
_entity_poly.pdbx_strand_id
1 'polypeptide(L)'
;MFDPVRVPPASLEGLEEYSHIWIIYVFHLNTDLEKLWMEPSRSKVKAKVRVPRLKGGKKGVFATRSPHRPSPIGLTVAKVEAVQGNMILLSGVDLVDGTPVLDVKPYLPYCDSIQEASVPDWVKADSSLAATSVTFSVDFSSALANCWELVKKNTLYSSPSEMKRLIEQVLSWDIRSPSQRNRPHKSLLTSEN
;
A
#
# COMPACT_ATOMS: atom_id res chain seq x y z
N MET A 1 -9.85 7.51 -9.89
CA MET A 1 -10.56 8.27 -10.94
C MET A 1 -10.07 9.71 -10.87
N PHE A 2 -9.77 10.31 -12.02
CA PHE A 2 -9.36 11.72 -12.11
C PHE A 2 -10.56 12.62 -12.38
N ASP A 3 -10.56 13.82 -11.80
CA ASP A 3 -11.54 14.85 -12.13
C ASP A 3 -11.29 15.32 -13.58
N PRO A 4 -12.24 15.08 -14.53
CA PRO A 4 -12.05 15.39 -15.93
C PRO A 4 -11.93 16.88 -16.22
N VAL A 5 -12.38 17.76 -15.32
CA VAL A 5 -12.22 19.22 -15.44
C VAL A 5 -10.76 19.61 -15.21
N ARG A 6 -10.08 18.93 -14.30
CA ARG A 6 -8.67 19.18 -13.96
C ARG A 6 -7.71 18.40 -14.82
N VAL A 7 -8.06 17.15 -15.15
CA VAL A 7 -7.23 16.22 -15.92
C VAL A 7 -8.09 15.70 -17.07
N PRO A 8 -7.98 16.32 -18.27
CA PRO A 8 -8.71 15.85 -19.45
C PRO A 8 -8.42 14.37 -19.71
N PRO A 9 -9.43 13.53 -20.05
CA PRO A 9 -9.22 12.08 -20.25
C PRO A 9 -8.11 11.72 -21.24
N ALA A 10 -7.91 12.55 -22.28
CA ALA A 10 -6.83 12.40 -23.26
C ALA A 10 -5.42 12.41 -22.64
N SER A 11 -5.25 12.95 -21.43
CA SER A 11 -3.98 12.94 -20.69
C SER A 11 -3.54 11.53 -20.26
N LEU A 12 -4.43 10.54 -20.34
CA LEU A 12 -4.16 9.14 -20.03
C LEU A 12 -3.86 8.28 -21.26
N GLU A 13 -3.97 8.84 -22.47
CA GLU A 13 -3.71 8.10 -23.72
C GLU A 13 -2.27 7.56 -23.75
N GLY A 14 -2.12 6.29 -24.14
CA GLY A 14 -0.84 5.59 -24.21
C GLY A 14 -0.33 5.09 -22.85
N LEU A 15 -1.02 5.38 -21.75
CA LEU A 15 -0.61 4.87 -20.43
C LEU A 15 -0.80 3.34 -20.32
N GLU A 16 -1.75 2.79 -21.07
CA GLU A 16 -2.00 1.35 -21.23
C GLU A 16 -0.84 0.59 -21.90
N GLU A 17 0.07 1.29 -22.58
CA GLU A 17 1.28 0.69 -23.17
C GLU A 17 2.34 0.35 -22.09
N TYR A 18 2.21 0.93 -20.89
CA TYR A 18 3.12 0.69 -19.78
C TYR A 18 2.57 -0.35 -18.81
N SER A 19 3.39 -1.34 -18.47
CA SER A 19 3.02 -2.31 -17.43
C SER A 19 2.99 -1.70 -16.02
N HIS A 20 3.82 -0.69 -15.77
CA HIS A 20 3.97 -0.07 -14.46
C HIS A 20 4.10 1.44 -14.57
N ILE A 21 3.64 2.13 -13.53
CA ILE A 21 3.69 3.58 -13.39
C ILE A 21 4.21 3.96 -12.00
N TRP A 22 4.86 5.11 -11.90
CA TRP A 22 5.05 5.82 -10.66
C TRP A 22 3.78 6.60 -10.30
N ILE A 23 3.42 6.54 -9.02
CA ILE A 23 2.36 7.38 -8.43
C ILE A 23 2.99 8.19 -7.30
N ILE A 24 2.87 9.50 -7.41
CA ILE A 24 3.27 10.45 -6.37
C ILE A 24 1.99 10.91 -5.68
N TYR A 25 1.95 10.81 -4.34
CA TYR A 25 0.72 11.05 -3.58
C TYR A 25 1.00 11.69 -2.22
N VAL A 26 -0.05 12.08 -1.49
CA VAL A 26 0.07 12.71 -0.16
C VAL A 26 -0.41 11.77 0.96
N PHE A 27 0.38 11.61 2.01
CA PHE A 27 -0.01 10.92 3.26
C PHE A 27 -1.00 11.74 4.09
N HIS A 28 -2.18 11.99 3.53
CA HIS A 28 -3.21 12.89 4.07
C HIS A 28 -3.78 12.46 5.44
N LEU A 29 -3.72 11.17 5.79
CA LEU A 29 -4.16 10.67 7.12
C LEU A 29 -3.05 10.62 8.17
N ASN A 30 -1.78 10.84 7.80
CA ASN A 30 -0.64 10.70 8.73
C ASN A 30 -0.17 12.03 9.30
N THR A 31 -0.57 13.14 8.70
CA THR A 31 -0.15 14.48 9.11
C THR A 31 -1.31 15.45 8.95
N ASP A 32 -1.48 16.32 9.94
CA ASP A 32 -2.34 17.49 9.82
C ASP A 32 -1.70 18.46 8.81
N LEU A 33 -2.12 18.36 7.55
CA LEU A 33 -1.54 19.11 6.43
C LEU A 33 -1.70 20.62 6.62
N GLU A 34 -2.82 21.05 7.19
CA GLU A 34 -3.10 22.45 7.45
C GLU A 34 -2.10 23.02 8.45
N LYS A 35 -1.94 22.36 9.62
CA LYS A 35 -0.92 22.78 10.58
C LYS A 35 0.49 22.71 10.01
N LEU A 36 0.80 21.68 9.23
CA LEU A 36 2.13 21.50 8.65
C LEU A 36 2.50 22.64 7.71
N TRP A 37 1.57 23.09 6.87
CA TRP A 37 1.84 24.09 5.83
C TRP A 37 1.57 25.52 6.27
N MET A 38 0.53 25.75 7.08
CA MET A 38 0.14 27.10 7.52
C MET A 38 0.88 27.55 8.78
N GLU A 39 1.35 26.62 9.62
CA GLU A 39 2.08 26.95 10.86
C GLU A 39 3.42 26.20 10.99
N PRO A 40 4.40 26.41 10.07
CA PRO A 40 5.66 25.65 10.06
C PRO A 40 6.47 25.79 11.36
N SER A 41 6.40 26.95 12.01
CA SER A 41 7.08 27.24 13.28
C SER A 41 6.52 26.46 14.47
N ARG A 42 5.27 25.99 14.39
CA ARG A 42 4.59 25.18 15.42
C ARG A 42 4.55 23.70 15.07
N SER A 43 4.70 23.36 13.78
CA SER A 43 4.77 21.99 13.29
C SER A 43 6.16 21.37 13.48
N LYS A 44 6.40 20.80 14.67
CA LYS A 44 7.64 20.08 14.98
C LYS A 44 7.64 18.68 14.38
N VAL A 45 8.23 18.52 13.20
CA VAL A 45 8.51 17.20 12.63
C VAL A 45 9.61 16.51 13.43
N LYS A 46 9.38 15.26 13.85
CA LYS A 46 10.38 14.48 14.58
C LYS A 46 11.56 14.15 13.66
N ALA A 47 12.77 14.53 14.04
CA ALA A 47 13.97 14.23 13.25
C ALA A 47 14.24 12.72 13.07
N LYS A 48 13.81 11.90 14.04
CA LYS A 48 13.98 10.43 14.01
C LYS A 48 12.66 9.70 14.25
N VAL A 49 12.49 8.57 13.57
CA VAL A 49 11.33 7.66 13.69
C VAL A 49 11.79 6.30 14.19
N ARG A 50 10.90 5.61 14.91
CA ARG A 50 11.13 4.23 15.34
C ARG A 50 10.96 3.31 14.14
N VAL A 51 11.97 2.50 13.85
CA VAL A 51 11.93 1.58 12.71
C VAL A 51 11.53 0.19 13.24
N PRO A 52 10.43 -0.43 12.74
CA PRO A 52 10.00 -1.75 13.20
C PRO A 52 11.11 -2.81 13.13
N ARG A 53 11.92 -2.78 12.06
CA ARG A 53 13.05 -3.70 11.83
C ARG A 53 14.19 -3.55 12.84
N LEU A 54 14.31 -2.42 13.54
CA LEU A 54 15.41 -2.15 14.47
C LEU A 54 15.11 -2.52 15.93
N LYS A 55 14.09 -3.34 16.20
CA LYS A 55 13.74 -3.82 17.56
C LYS A 55 13.73 -2.70 18.62
N GLY A 56 13.23 -1.53 18.25
CA GLY A 56 13.15 -0.37 19.14
C GLY A 56 14.10 0.78 18.80
N GLY A 57 15.07 0.55 17.92
CA GLY A 57 15.96 1.57 17.38
C GLY A 57 15.23 2.65 16.55
N LYS A 58 15.86 3.82 16.47
CA LYS A 58 15.37 4.96 15.68
C LYS A 58 16.34 5.29 14.55
N LYS A 59 15.83 5.79 13.42
CA LYS A 59 16.62 6.34 12.31
C LYS A 59 16.10 7.72 11.93
N GLY A 60 16.96 8.54 11.33
CA GLY A 60 16.55 9.83 10.78
C GLY A 60 15.42 9.64 9.77
N VAL A 61 14.45 10.56 9.72
CA VAL A 61 13.26 10.42 8.84
C VAL A 61 13.63 10.20 7.37
N PHE A 62 14.66 10.86 6.88
CA PHE A 62 15.13 10.75 5.48
C PHE A 62 15.89 9.45 5.19
N ALA A 63 16.36 8.74 6.22
CA ALA A 63 16.92 7.39 6.07
C ALA A 63 15.83 6.30 6.08
N THR A 64 14.54 6.69 6.01
CA THR A 64 13.39 5.79 6.06
C THR A 64 12.33 6.21 5.05
N ARG A 65 11.33 5.35 4.83
CA ARG A 65 10.10 5.65 4.08
C ARG A 65 8.91 5.97 5.00
N SER A 66 9.15 6.58 6.16
CA SER A 66 8.08 6.94 7.10
C SER A 66 7.14 8.01 6.49
N PRO A 67 5.81 7.88 6.66
CA PRO A 67 4.85 8.90 6.21
C PRO A 67 4.91 10.19 7.06
N HIS A 68 5.39 10.11 8.30
CA HIS A 68 5.62 11.29 9.16
C HIS A 68 6.93 11.99 8.78
N ARG A 69 6.87 12.93 7.83
CA ARG A 69 8.02 13.65 7.27
C ARG A 69 7.64 15.09 6.88
N PRO A 70 8.61 16.01 6.70
CA PRO A 70 8.32 17.43 6.45
C PRO A 70 7.50 17.69 5.19
N SER A 71 7.73 16.91 4.14
CA SER A 71 6.87 16.87 2.96
C SER A 71 6.25 15.47 2.94
N PRO A 72 4.95 15.31 3.30
CA PRO A 72 4.28 14.02 3.44
C PRO A 72 3.94 13.42 2.08
N ILE A 73 4.94 13.36 1.19
CA ILE A 73 4.84 12.83 -0.16
C ILE A 73 5.23 11.35 -0.12
N GLY A 74 4.33 10.52 -0.61
CA GLY A 74 4.53 9.11 -0.90
C GLY A 74 4.90 8.90 -2.37
N LEU A 75 5.55 7.77 -2.62
CA LEU A 75 5.96 7.33 -3.95
C LEU A 75 5.78 5.82 -4.01
N THR A 76 5.05 5.34 -5.02
CA THR A 76 4.84 3.90 -5.23
C THR A 76 4.96 3.55 -6.70
N VAL A 77 5.49 2.35 -6.99
CA VAL A 77 5.37 1.74 -8.32
C VAL A 77 4.11 0.89 -8.29
N ALA A 78 3.20 1.16 -9.21
CA ALA A 78 1.96 0.41 -9.34
C ALA A 78 1.91 -0.30 -10.70
N LYS A 79 1.30 -1.48 -10.74
CA LYS A 79 0.99 -2.16 -11.99
C LYS A 79 -0.29 -1.60 -12.59
N VAL A 80 -0.27 -1.30 -13.89
CA VAL A 80 -1.46 -0.89 -14.64
C VAL A 80 -2.22 -2.15 -15.07
N GLU A 81 -3.46 -2.27 -14.64
CA GLU A 81 -4.36 -3.36 -15.06
C GLU A 81 -5.26 -2.94 -16.21
N ALA A 82 -5.73 -1.69 -16.20
CA ALA A 82 -6.53 -1.11 -17.29
C ALA A 82 -6.55 0.42 -17.23
N VAL A 83 -6.77 1.06 -18.37
CA VAL A 83 -7.10 2.49 -18.49
C VAL A 83 -8.50 2.60 -19.09
N GLN A 84 -9.39 3.34 -18.44
CA GLN A 84 -10.80 3.45 -18.80
C GLN A 84 -11.29 4.89 -18.63
N GLY A 85 -11.39 5.63 -19.75
CA GLY A 85 -11.81 7.03 -19.72
C GLY A 85 -10.88 7.89 -18.85
N ASN A 86 -11.39 8.39 -17.72
CA ASN A 86 -10.63 9.17 -16.72
C ASN A 86 -10.16 8.32 -15.51
N MET A 87 -10.11 7.01 -15.64
CA MET A 87 -9.75 6.08 -14.56
C MET A 87 -8.60 5.17 -14.97
N ILE A 88 -7.72 4.89 -14.01
CA ILE A 88 -6.70 3.86 -14.12
C ILE A 88 -7.02 2.80 -13.06
N LEU A 89 -7.13 1.55 -13.48
CA LEU A 89 -7.22 0.40 -12.59
C LEU A 89 -5.79 -0.09 -12.28
N LEU A 90 -5.49 -0.21 -10.99
CA LEU A 90 -4.13 -0.46 -10.51
C LEU A 90 -4.07 -1.65 -9.56
N SER A 91 -2.89 -2.29 -9.50
CA SER A 91 -2.56 -3.27 -8.47
C SER A 91 -1.15 -3.02 -7.92
N GLY A 92 -0.85 -3.63 -6.76
CA GLY A 92 0.46 -3.48 -6.09
C GLY A 92 0.66 -2.13 -5.38
N VAL A 93 -0.41 -1.39 -5.10
CA VAL A 93 -0.39 -0.08 -4.44
C VAL A 93 -0.41 -0.18 -2.92
N ASP A 94 0.18 0.82 -2.26
CA ASP A 94 0.21 0.98 -0.79
C ASP A 94 -0.55 2.25 -0.33
N LEU A 95 -1.61 2.63 -1.04
CA LEU A 95 -2.44 3.80 -0.76
C LEU A 95 -3.70 3.40 0.02
N VAL A 96 -4.16 4.28 0.91
CA VAL A 96 -5.50 4.18 1.53
C VAL A 96 -6.55 4.85 0.64
N ASP A 97 -7.82 4.47 0.81
CA ASP A 97 -8.92 5.10 0.08
C ASP A 97 -8.94 6.63 0.28
N GLY A 98 -9.33 7.36 -0.76
CA GLY A 98 -9.35 8.83 -0.78
C GLY A 98 -7.98 9.51 -0.84
N THR A 99 -6.86 8.77 -0.94
CA THR A 99 -5.52 9.36 -1.01
C THR A 99 -5.37 10.31 -2.21
N PRO A 100 -5.03 11.59 -2.00
CA PRO A 100 -4.79 12.53 -3.09
C PRO A 100 -3.55 12.14 -3.90
N VAL A 101 -3.73 11.94 -5.20
CA VAL A 101 -2.66 11.73 -6.18
C VAL A 101 -2.17 13.10 -6.67
N LEU A 102 -0.87 13.32 -6.62
CA LEU A 102 -0.20 14.52 -7.11
C LEU A 102 0.25 14.37 -8.57
N ASP A 103 0.72 13.18 -8.94
CA ASP A 103 1.31 12.95 -10.26
C ASP A 103 1.34 11.45 -10.61
N VAL A 104 1.34 11.17 -11.92
CA VAL A 104 1.49 9.84 -12.51
C VAL A 104 2.55 9.89 -13.61
N LYS A 105 3.51 8.98 -13.58
CA LYS A 105 4.56 8.89 -14.60
C LYS A 105 4.77 7.45 -15.06
N PRO A 106 5.13 7.18 -16.32
CA PRO A 106 5.54 5.83 -16.72
C PRO A 106 6.75 5.38 -15.90
N TYR A 107 6.77 4.11 -15.50
CA TYR A 107 7.97 3.48 -14.93
C TYR A 107 8.84 2.98 -16.08
N LEU A 108 10.08 3.46 -16.14
CA LEU A 108 11.01 3.17 -17.21
C LEU A 108 12.21 2.39 -16.65
N PRO A 109 12.27 1.05 -16.81
CA PRO A 109 13.29 0.23 -16.17
C PRO A 109 14.73 0.69 -16.41
N TYR A 110 15.03 1.21 -17.61
CA TYR A 110 16.37 1.63 -17.97
C TYR A 110 16.86 2.90 -17.24
N CYS A 111 15.96 3.73 -16.69
CA CYS A 111 16.34 4.92 -15.92
C CYS A 111 15.92 4.86 -14.45
N ASP A 112 14.88 4.11 -14.12
CA ASP A 112 14.33 4.03 -12.76
C ASP A 112 14.90 2.85 -11.95
N SER A 113 15.53 1.88 -12.62
CA SER A 113 16.12 0.70 -11.98
C SER A 113 17.65 0.80 -11.97
N ILE A 114 18.23 0.95 -10.77
CA ILE A 114 19.67 0.94 -10.56
C ILE A 114 20.06 -0.41 -9.96
N GLN A 115 20.64 -1.30 -10.77
CA GLN A 115 20.96 -2.67 -10.37
C GLN A 115 22.02 -2.73 -9.26
N GLU A 116 22.96 -1.79 -9.25
CA GLU A 116 24.05 -1.71 -8.26
C GLU A 116 23.65 -0.98 -6.97
N ALA A 117 22.38 -0.60 -6.80
CA ALA A 117 21.93 0.10 -5.61
C ALA A 117 22.12 -0.76 -4.35
N SER A 118 22.76 -0.18 -3.32
CA SER A 118 23.00 -0.85 -2.04
C SER A 118 22.14 -0.26 -0.92
N VAL A 119 21.83 -1.08 0.08
CA VAL A 119 21.06 -0.69 1.26
C VAL A 119 21.78 -1.07 2.55
N PRO A 120 21.54 -0.37 3.67
CA PRO A 120 22.09 -0.76 4.97
C PRO A 120 21.63 -2.15 5.42
N ASP A 121 22.43 -2.85 6.23
CA ASP A 121 22.16 -4.23 6.63
C ASP A 121 20.79 -4.43 7.32
N TRP A 122 20.34 -3.44 8.09
CA TRP A 122 19.03 -3.50 8.76
C TRP A 122 17.82 -3.41 7.80
N VAL A 123 18.06 -3.06 6.53
CA VAL A 123 17.06 -3.07 5.45
C VAL A 123 17.07 -4.40 4.69
N LYS A 124 18.23 -5.07 4.61
CA LYS A 124 18.44 -6.31 3.84
C LYS A 124 17.59 -7.51 4.31
N ALA A 125 16.96 -7.44 5.48
CA ALA A 125 16.23 -8.55 6.09
C ALA A 125 15.00 -9.01 5.27
N ASP A 126 14.96 -10.32 5.01
CA ASP A 126 13.96 -11.16 4.33
C ASP A 126 13.24 -10.54 3.13
N SER A 127 13.82 -10.78 1.96
CA SER A 127 13.19 -10.68 0.65
C SER A 127 11.95 -11.56 0.48
N SER A 128 11.67 -12.51 1.38
CA SER A 128 10.42 -13.29 1.39
C SER A 128 9.42 -12.74 2.42
N LEU A 129 8.88 -11.55 2.16
CA LEU A 129 7.62 -11.14 2.81
C LEU A 129 6.42 -11.95 2.29
N ALA A 130 6.60 -12.70 1.19
CA ALA A 130 5.60 -13.60 0.66
C ALA A 130 5.38 -14.80 1.61
N ALA A 131 4.20 -14.91 2.21
CA ALA A 131 3.73 -16.13 2.82
C ALA A 131 3.76 -17.26 1.77
N THR A 132 4.27 -18.44 2.15
CA THR A 132 4.46 -19.58 1.24
C THR A 132 3.16 -20.04 0.58
N SER A 133 2.03 -19.90 1.29
CA SER A 133 0.69 -20.18 0.77
C SER A 133 -0.39 -19.59 1.68
N VAL A 134 -1.49 -19.12 1.10
CA VAL A 134 -2.72 -18.77 1.84
C VAL A 134 -3.74 -19.90 1.65
N THR A 135 -4.21 -20.48 2.75
CA THR A 135 -5.23 -21.55 2.74
C THR A 135 -6.49 -21.08 3.45
N PHE A 136 -7.65 -21.40 2.90
CA PHE A 136 -8.95 -21.09 3.51
C PHE A 136 -9.59 -22.35 4.08
N SER A 137 -10.41 -22.18 5.12
CA SER A 137 -11.25 -23.27 5.63
C SER A 137 -12.30 -23.68 4.59
N VAL A 138 -12.83 -24.89 4.75
CA VAL A 138 -13.87 -25.45 3.86
C VAL A 138 -15.13 -24.57 3.80
N ASP A 139 -15.48 -23.92 4.91
CA ASP A 139 -16.66 -23.04 5.01
C ASP A 139 -16.41 -21.60 4.58
N PHE A 140 -15.18 -21.25 4.19
CA PHE A 140 -14.84 -19.86 3.85
C PHE A 140 -15.65 -19.36 2.65
N SER A 141 -15.81 -20.18 1.61
CA SER A 141 -16.54 -19.78 0.40
C SER A 141 -18.03 -19.53 0.67
N SER A 142 -18.66 -20.34 1.52
CA SER A 142 -20.07 -20.15 1.90
C SER A 142 -20.23 -18.93 2.80
N ALA A 143 -19.34 -18.73 3.78
CA ALA A 143 -19.33 -17.54 4.62
C ALA A 143 -19.11 -16.25 3.79
N LEU A 144 -18.18 -16.27 2.84
CA LEU A 144 -17.91 -15.14 1.97
C LEU A 144 -19.12 -14.80 1.08
N ALA A 145 -19.81 -15.80 0.55
CA ALA A 145 -21.03 -15.59 -0.23
C ALA A 145 -22.14 -14.92 0.62
N ASN A 146 -22.32 -15.36 1.88
CA ASN A 146 -23.28 -14.75 2.80
C ASN A 146 -22.91 -13.30 3.12
N CYS A 147 -21.63 -13.02 3.40
CA CYS A 147 -21.15 -11.66 3.63
C CYS A 147 -21.31 -10.79 2.37
N TRP A 148 -21.07 -11.35 1.19
CA TRP A 148 -21.16 -10.65 -0.08
C TRP A 148 -22.56 -10.06 -0.31
N GLU A 149 -23.62 -10.81 -0.01
CA GLU A 149 -24.99 -10.33 -0.15
C GLU A 149 -25.28 -9.06 0.65
N LEU A 150 -24.59 -8.87 1.77
CA LEU A 150 -24.72 -7.69 2.63
C LEU A 150 -23.95 -6.48 2.08
N VAL A 151 -22.81 -6.71 1.42
CA VAL A 151 -21.86 -5.64 1.03
C VAL A 151 -21.83 -5.34 -0.47
N LYS A 152 -22.44 -6.17 -1.32
CA LYS A 152 -22.34 -6.09 -2.79
C LYS A 152 -22.76 -4.75 -3.41
N LYS A 153 -23.54 -3.93 -2.70
CA LYS A 153 -23.95 -2.60 -3.16
C LYS A 153 -22.90 -1.50 -2.91
N ASN A 154 -22.00 -1.70 -1.95
CA ASN A 154 -21.05 -0.69 -1.47
C ASN A 154 -19.59 -1.10 -1.67
N THR A 155 -19.35 -2.18 -2.42
CA THR A 155 -18.01 -2.73 -2.64
C THR A 155 -17.47 -2.31 -3.99
N LEU A 156 -16.15 -2.17 -4.09
CA LEU A 156 -15.44 -1.89 -5.34
C LEU A 156 -15.23 -3.14 -6.20
N TYR A 157 -15.55 -4.33 -5.67
CA TYR A 157 -15.33 -5.61 -6.34
C TYR A 157 -16.61 -6.11 -7.02
N SER A 158 -16.45 -6.91 -8.07
CA SER A 158 -17.53 -7.40 -8.92
C SER A 158 -18.11 -8.74 -8.46
N SER A 159 -17.36 -9.51 -7.66
CA SER A 159 -17.78 -10.85 -7.23
C SER A 159 -17.15 -11.31 -5.90
N PRO A 160 -17.75 -12.31 -5.21
CA PRO A 160 -17.12 -12.98 -4.08
C PRO A 160 -15.75 -13.55 -4.42
N SER A 161 -15.58 -14.09 -5.63
CA SER A 161 -14.29 -14.65 -6.09
C SER A 161 -13.20 -13.60 -6.21
N GLU A 162 -13.55 -12.39 -6.67
CA GLU A 162 -12.63 -11.26 -6.72
C GLU A 162 -12.23 -10.79 -5.30
N MET A 163 -13.20 -10.74 -4.38
CA MET A 163 -12.93 -10.45 -2.96
C MET A 163 -12.03 -11.50 -2.32
N LYS A 164 -12.25 -12.79 -2.62
CA LYS A 164 -11.34 -13.87 -2.17
C LYS A 164 -9.92 -13.64 -2.68
N ARG A 165 -9.76 -13.28 -3.96
CA ARG A 165 -8.44 -12.99 -4.56
C ARG A 165 -7.75 -11.83 -3.86
N LEU A 166 -8.49 -10.78 -3.50
CA LEU A 166 -7.95 -9.68 -2.69
C LEU A 166 -7.45 -10.19 -1.33
N ILE A 167 -8.26 -10.97 -0.61
CA ILE A 167 -7.89 -11.50 0.71
C ILE A 167 -6.62 -12.37 0.60
N GLU A 168 -6.54 -13.24 -0.42
CA GLU A 168 -5.34 -14.01 -0.74
C GLU A 168 -4.13 -13.11 -0.96
N GLN A 169 -4.26 -12.10 -1.82
CA GLN A 169 -3.19 -11.15 -2.11
C GLN A 169 -2.74 -10.45 -0.83
N VAL A 170 -3.62 -9.85 -0.04
CA VAL A 170 -3.26 -9.13 1.20
C VAL A 170 -2.56 -10.05 2.20
N LEU A 171 -3.09 -11.26 2.41
CA LEU A 171 -2.50 -12.23 3.35
C LEU A 171 -1.16 -12.78 2.84
N SER A 172 -0.98 -12.87 1.52
CA SER A 172 0.28 -13.32 0.93
C SER A 172 1.45 -12.40 1.26
N TRP A 173 1.24 -11.10 1.55
CA TRP A 173 2.34 -10.18 1.91
C TRP A 173 2.72 -10.21 3.40
N ASP A 174 2.04 -11.01 4.22
CA ASP A 174 2.12 -11.04 5.70
C ASP A 174 2.40 -9.65 6.29
N ILE A 175 1.40 -8.77 6.32
CA ILE A 175 1.55 -7.36 6.73
C ILE A 175 1.98 -7.15 8.20
N ARG A 176 2.14 -8.22 8.98
CA ARG A 176 2.58 -8.13 10.38
C ARG A 176 4.04 -7.72 10.48
N SER A 177 4.34 -6.92 11.50
CA SER A 177 5.73 -6.59 11.86
C SER A 177 6.52 -7.85 12.27
N PRO A 178 7.86 -7.84 12.14
CA PRO A 178 8.68 -8.99 12.56
C PRO A 178 8.44 -9.43 14.01
N SER A 179 8.14 -8.50 14.91
CA SER A 179 7.80 -8.83 16.31
C SER A 179 6.43 -9.52 16.45
N GLN A 180 5.45 -9.18 15.61
CA GLN A 180 4.14 -9.83 15.59
C GLN A 180 4.21 -11.23 14.95
N ARG A 181 5.05 -11.43 13.92
CA ARG A 181 5.25 -12.75 13.30
C ARG A 181 5.86 -13.77 14.25
N ASN A 182 6.75 -13.32 15.13
CA ASN A 182 7.41 -14.18 16.12
C ASN A 182 6.55 -14.45 17.38
N ARG A 183 5.34 -13.88 17.48
CA ARG A 183 4.42 -14.21 18.58
C ARG A 183 3.65 -15.49 18.21
N PRO A 184 3.67 -16.53 19.06
CA PRO A 184 2.83 -17.69 18.84
C PRO A 184 1.36 -17.24 18.81
N HIS A 185 0.62 -17.68 17.79
CA HIS A 185 -0.83 -17.53 17.80
C HIS A 185 -1.37 -18.32 18.98
N LYS A 186 -2.10 -17.66 19.89
CA LYS A 186 -2.93 -18.38 20.87
C LYS A 186 -4.02 -19.09 20.06
N SER A 187 -3.80 -20.36 19.78
CA SER A 187 -4.85 -21.26 19.30
C SER A 187 -5.95 -21.28 20.35
N LEU A 188 -7.15 -20.80 20.01
CA LEU A 188 -8.36 -20.99 20.81
C LEU A 188 -8.87 -22.44 20.69
N LEU A 189 -7.96 -23.42 20.74
CA LEU A 189 -8.26 -24.84 20.88
C LEU A 189 -7.81 -25.28 22.27
N THR A 190 -8.43 -24.71 23.29
CA THR A 190 -8.67 -25.42 24.54
C THR A 190 -10.18 -25.58 24.63
N SER A 191 -10.70 -26.60 23.95
CA SER A 191 -11.98 -27.20 24.32
C SER A 191 -11.84 -27.68 25.76
N GLU A 192 -12.51 -27.00 26.68
CA GLU A 192 -12.66 -27.44 28.06
C GLU A 192 -13.38 -28.81 28.05
N ASN A 193 -12.79 -29.76 28.79
CA ASN A 193 -13.37 -31.06 29.13
C ASN A 193 -14.52 -30.89 30.14
#